data_AF-A0A2H6JW33-F1
#
_entry.id   AF-A0A2H6JW33-F1
#
_cell.length_a   1.000
_cell.length_b   1.000
_cell.length_c   1.000
_cell.angle_alpha   90.00
_cell.angle_beta   90.00
_cell.angle_gamma   90.00
#
_symmetry.space_group_name_H-M   'P 1'
#
loop_
_entity.id
_entity.type
_entity.pdbx_description
1 polymer ?
#
loop_
_entity_poly.entity_id
_entity_poly.type
_entity_poly.pdbx_seq_one_letter_code
_entity_poly.pdbx_strand_id
1 'polypeptide(L)'
;MTDGVGLSLKGIDIDELDRGYILTEENSPLIADKIMKLKFEKTPFFKGEIKKEQRFMLSLGLFYEACTIKNIKDSGELIVETNKPVVYKSGDIAVLVRPEFKGLRLIGKAVME
;
A
#
# COMPACT_ATOMS: atom_id res chain seq x y z
N MET A 1 -17.63 -0.57 15.71
CA MET A 1 -18.71 0.24 15.10
C MET A 1 -18.01 1.26 14.24
N THR A 2 -18.13 1.15 12.92
CA THR A 2 -17.61 2.15 11.98
C THR A 2 -18.82 2.90 11.44
N ASP A 3 -18.97 4.14 11.86
CA ASP A 3 -20.07 4.99 11.41
C ASP A 3 -19.70 5.60 10.05
N GLY A 4 -20.58 5.45 9.06
CA GLY A 4 -20.47 6.20 7.81
C GLY A 4 -20.97 7.62 8.05
N VAL A 5 -20.07 8.59 8.09
CA VAL A 5 -20.39 9.99 8.36
C VAL A 5 -20.08 10.88 7.16
N GLY A 6 -20.90 11.91 6.96
CA GLY A 6 -20.56 13.04 6.08
C GLY A 6 -19.79 14.09 6.87
N LEU A 7 -18.67 14.56 6.34
CA LEU A 7 -17.85 15.61 6.96
C LEU A 7 -17.86 16.86 6.07
N SER A 8 -18.04 18.03 6.68
CA SER A 8 -17.87 19.32 6.01
C SER A 8 -16.55 19.93 6.46
N LEU A 9 -15.62 20.11 5.53
CA LEU A 9 -14.28 20.64 5.80
C LEU A 9 -14.17 22.09 5.31
N LYS A 10 -13.27 22.86 5.93
CA LYS A 10 -12.95 24.23 5.53
C LYS A 10 -11.44 24.35 5.33
N GLY A 11 -11.02 25.07 4.29
CA GLY A 11 -9.61 25.32 3.99
C GLY A 11 -8.94 24.26 3.14
N ILE A 12 -9.72 23.42 2.45
CA ILE A 12 -9.27 22.48 1.43
C ILE A 12 -10.26 22.51 0.27
N ASP A 13 -9.76 22.53 -0.96
CA ASP A 13 -10.58 22.45 -2.16
C ASP A 13 -10.78 20.98 -2.59
N ILE A 14 -11.85 20.72 -3.35
CA ILE A 14 -12.26 19.34 -3.69
C ILE A 14 -11.24 18.62 -4.57
N ASP A 15 -10.51 19.36 -5.40
CA ASP A 15 -9.44 18.86 -6.27
C ASP A 15 -8.17 18.49 -5.52
N GLU A 16 -8.04 18.91 -4.26
CA GLU A 16 -6.94 18.51 -3.37
C GLU A 16 -7.18 17.15 -2.69
N LEU A 17 -8.41 16.60 -2.78
CA LEU A 17 -8.79 15.33 -2.18
C LEU A 17 -8.93 14.23 -3.22
N ASP A 18 -8.24 13.11 -2.99
CA ASP A 18 -8.38 11.91 -3.81
C ASP A 18 -8.69 10.68 -2.94
N ARG A 19 -9.13 9.60 -3.57
CA ARG A 19 -9.40 8.33 -2.88
C ARG A 19 -8.14 7.79 -2.23
N GLY A 20 -8.31 7.26 -1.01
CA GLY A 20 -7.20 6.71 -0.23
C GLY A 20 -6.48 7.75 0.64
N TYR A 21 -6.90 9.01 0.62
CA TYR A 21 -6.42 10.02 1.57
C TYR A 21 -6.92 9.70 2.98
N ILE A 22 -6.10 10.03 3.97
CA ILE A 22 -6.41 9.80 5.39
C ILE A 22 -6.49 11.16 6.08
N LEU A 23 -7.67 11.45 6.64
CA LEU A 23 -7.86 12.57 7.56
C LEU A 23 -7.51 12.09 8.96
N THR A 24 -6.60 12.81 9.62
CA THR A 24 -6.11 12.43 10.94
C THR A 24 -5.76 13.68 11.76
N GLU A 25 -5.55 13.49 13.06
CA GLU A 25 -5.09 14.55 13.96
C GLU A 25 -3.59 14.85 13.73
N GLU A 26 -3.14 16.05 14.09
CA GLU A 26 -1.76 16.52 13.83
C GLU A 26 -0.68 15.61 14.44
N ASN A 27 -0.93 15.04 15.62
CA ASN A 27 0.02 14.17 16.33
C ASN A 27 -0.24 12.67 16.10
N SER A 28 -0.79 12.32 14.92
CA SER A 28 -1.06 10.94 14.57
C SER A 28 0.23 10.10 14.50
N PRO A 29 0.20 8.82 14.96
CA PRO A 29 1.35 7.92 14.81
C PRO A 29 1.50 7.35 13.39
N LEU A 30 0.75 7.89 12.41
CA LEU A 30 0.83 7.47 11.02
C LEU A 30 2.15 7.90 10.38
N ILE A 31 2.72 7.00 9.60
CA ILE A 31 3.95 7.20 8.83
C ILE A 31 3.54 7.49 7.39
N ALA A 32 4.21 8.43 6.72
CA ALA A 32 3.96 8.80 5.33
C ALA A 32 5.25 8.71 4.51
N ASP A 33 5.52 7.55 3.91
CA ASP A 33 6.79 7.27 3.23
C ASP A 33 6.59 6.75 1.80
N LYS A 34 7.57 7.06 0.94
CA LYS A 34 7.64 6.49 -0.42
C LYS A 34 8.36 5.15 -0.45
N ILE A 35 9.30 4.91 0.47
CA ILE A 35 10.07 3.68 0.57
C ILE A 35 9.71 3.02 1.88
N MET A 36 9.15 1.83 1.81
CA MET A 36 8.62 1.10 2.96
C MET A 36 9.18 -0.31 3.03
N LYS A 37 9.27 -0.83 4.26
CA LYS A 37 9.60 -2.22 4.54
C LYS A 37 8.31 -2.99 4.79
N LEU A 38 8.22 -4.15 4.17
CA LEU A 38 7.04 -5.00 4.23
C LEU A 38 7.46 -6.42 4.57
N LYS A 39 6.80 -7.03 5.54
CA LYS A 39 6.89 -8.48 5.75
C LYS A 39 5.92 -9.20 4.83
N PHE A 40 6.43 -9.83 3.78
CA PHE A 40 5.60 -10.36 2.71
C PHE A 40 5.34 -11.87 2.84
N GLU A 41 4.09 -12.27 2.65
CA GLU A 41 3.66 -13.66 2.58
C GLU A 41 2.98 -13.93 1.23
N LYS A 42 3.69 -14.67 0.38
CA LYS A 42 3.20 -15.07 -0.94
C LYS A 42 2.01 -16.02 -0.82
N THR A 43 0.97 -15.79 -1.63
CA THR A 43 -0.18 -16.71 -1.69
C THR A 43 0.19 -18.00 -2.44
N PRO A 44 -0.29 -19.18 -1.99
CA PRO A 44 -0.05 -20.45 -2.69
C PRO A 44 -0.67 -20.49 -4.10
N PHE A 45 -1.64 -19.62 -4.40
CA PHE A 45 -2.29 -19.56 -5.71
C PHE A 45 -1.50 -18.77 -6.78
N PHE A 46 -0.43 -18.08 -6.36
CA PHE A 46 0.46 -17.35 -7.27
C PHE A 46 1.68 -18.21 -7.57
N LYS A 47 1.79 -18.73 -8.80
CA LYS A 47 2.94 -19.53 -9.24
C LYS A 47 4.13 -18.70 -9.74
N GLY A 48 3.95 -17.39 -9.92
CA GLY A 48 5.01 -16.51 -10.42
C GLY A 48 6.10 -16.26 -9.39
N GLU A 49 7.27 -15.88 -9.87
CA GLU A 49 8.36 -15.37 -9.03
C GLU A 49 8.22 -13.86 -8.82
N ILE A 50 8.83 -13.40 -7.73
CA ILE A 50 8.96 -11.98 -7.40
C ILE A 50 10.43 -11.64 -7.53
N LYS A 51 10.74 -10.60 -8.31
CA LYS A 51 12.11 -10.20 -8.61
C LYS A 51 12.34 -8.73 -8.26
N LYS A 52 13.61 -8.39 -8.03
CA LYS A 52 14.05 -7.00 -7.89
C LYS A 52 13.72 -6.21 -9.18
N GLU A 53 13.42 -4.92 -9.02
CA GLU A 53 12.94 -3.97 -10.04
C GLU A 53 11.60 -4.33 -10.69
N GLN A 54 10.92 -5.38 -10.22
CA GLN A 54 9.60 -5.72 -10.71
C GLN A 54 8.55 -4.74 -10.16
N ARG A 55 7.61 -4.35 -11.02
CA ARG A 55 6.49 -3.48 -10.68
C ARG A 55 5.24 -4.28 -10.35
N PHE A 56 4.57 -3.83 -9.29
CA PHE A 56 3.29 -4.36 -8.82
C PHE A 56 2.38 -3.22 -8.40
N MET A 57 1.16 -3.54 -8.01
CA MET A 57 0.26 -2.59 -7.35
C MET A 57 0.16 -2.95 -5.87
N LEU A 58 0.35 -1.95 -5.02
CA LEU A 58 0.16 -2.03 -3.58
C LEU A 58 -1.24 -1.51 -3.26
N SER A 59 -2.00 -2.31 -2.52
CA SER A 59 -3.30 -1.92 -1.97
C SER A 59 -3.21 -1.86 -0.45
N LEU A 60 -3.52 -0.72 0.14
CA LEU A 60 -3.61 -0.52 1.60
C LEU A 60 -4.91 0.21 1.92
N GLY A 61 -5.89 -0.51 2.45
CA GLY A 61 -7.25 0.03 2.60
C GLY A 61 -7.80 0.49 1.25
N LEU A 62 -8.05 1.80 1.11
CA LEU A 62 -8.52 2.44 -0.12
C LEU A 62 -7.39 3.03 -0.98
N PHE A 63 -6.16 3.06 -0.48
CA PHE A 63 -5.01 3.54 -1.23
C PHE A 63 -4.53 2.44 -2.19
N TYR A 64 -4.37 2.77 -3.47
CA TYR A 64 -3.97 1.84 -4.52
C TYR A 64 -2.99 2.52 -5.48
N GLU A 65 -1.73 2.09 -5.46
CA GLU A 65 -0.65 2.77 -6.19
C GLU A 65 0.36 1.75 -6.72
N ALA A 66 1.03 2.09 -7.83
CA ALA A 66 2.10 1.26 -8.35
C ALA A 66 3.32 1.32 -7.42
N CYS A 67 3.93 0.16 -7.17
CA CYS A 67 5.16 0.05 -6.41
C CYS A 67 6.22 -0.75 -7.19
N THR A 68 7.48 -0.44 -6.93
CA THR A 68 8.64 -1.16 -7.48
C THR A 68 9.38 -1.85 -6.35
N ILE A 69 9.72 -3.13 -6.51
CA ILE A 69 10.51 -3.87 -5.52
C ILE A 69 11.97 -3.49 -5.65
N LYS A 70 12.51 -2.77 -4.67
CA LYS A 70 13.91 -2.36 -4.62
C LYS A 70 14.82 -3.42 -4.04
N ASN A 71 14.30 -4.21 -3.11
CA ASN A 71 15.07 -5.29 -2.52
C ASN A 71 14.18 -6.41 -1.99
N ILE A 72 14.73 -7.61 -1.98
CA ILE A 72 14.14 -8.82 -1.41
C ILE A 72 15.19 -9.37 -0.47
N LYS A 73 14.91 -9.39 0.83
CA LYS A 73 15.82 -9.98 1.81
C LYS A 73 15.53 -11.46 1.96
N ASP A 74 16.56 -12.21 2.35
CA ASP A 74 16.46 -13.66 2.60
C ASP A 74 15.46 -14.02 3.72
N SER A 75 15.14 -13.05 4.61
CA SER A 75 14.14 -13.18 5.66
C SER A 75 12.68 -13.11 5.18
N GLY A 76 12.44 -12.83 3.89
CA GLY A 76 11.10 -12.63 3.33
C GLY A 76 10.58 -11.18 3.42
N GLU A 77 11.43 -10.25 3.88
CA GLU A 77 11.15 -8.82 3.84
C GLU A 77 11.32 -8.25 2.43
N LEU A 78 10.38 -7.40 2.02
CA LEU A 78 10.44 -6.62 0.80
C LEU A 78 10.68 -5.14 1.13
N ILE A 79 11.58 -4.52 0.38
CA ILE A 79 11.69 -3.06 0.33
C ILE A 79 11.05 -2.61 -0.98
N VAL A 80 10.00 -1.80 -0.89
CA VAL A 80 9.27 -1.30 -2.04
C VAL A 80 9.27 0.22 -2.08
N GLU A 81 9.21 0.77 -3.29
CA GLU A 81 9.11 2.21 -3.54
C GLU A 81 7.84 2.52 -4.34
N THR A 82 7.09 3.53 -3.92
CA THR A 82 5.90 4.07 -4.61
C THR A 82 6.16 5.47 -5.18
N ASN A 83 5.33 5.90 -6.15
CA ASN A 83 5.45 7.25 -6.72
C ASN A 83 5.03 8.34 -5.73
N LYS A 84 3.94 8.07 -5.00
CA LYS A 84 3.35 8.92 -3.97
C LYS A 84 3.62 8.33 -2.58
N PRO A 85 3.76 9.17 -1.52
CA PRO A 85 3.87 8.67 -0.15
C PRO A 85 2.66 7.81 0.21
N VAL A 86 2.89 6.71 0.90
CA VAL A 86 1.85 5.84 1.43
C VAL A 86 1.72 6.13 2.91
N VAL A 87 0.50 6.38 3.36
CA VAL A 87 0.20 6.62 4.77
C VAL A 87 -0.19 5.30 5.43
N TYR A 88 0.50 4.91 6.50
CA TYR A 88 0.28 3.63 7.18
C TYR A 88 0.68 3.66 8.66
N LYS A 89 0.27 2.66 9.41
CA LYS A 89 0.86 2.32 10.72
C LYS A 89 1.53 0.94 10.67
N SER A 90 2.53 0.74 11.53
CA SER A 90 3.15 -0.57 11.68
C SER A 90 2.10 -1.62 12.04
N GLY A 91 2.14 -2.77 11.38
CA GLY A 91 1.15 -3.84 11.49
C GLY A 91 -0.04 -3.73 10.52
N ASP A 92 -0.17 -2.64 9.76
CA ASP A 92 -1.21 -2.57 8.73
C ASP A 92 -1.03 -3.66 7.66
N ILE A 93 -2.15 -4.13 7.12
CA ILE A 93 -2.16 -5.19 6.11
C ILE A 93 -2.29 -4.56 4.73
N ALA A 94 -1.23 -4.70 3.94
CA ALA A 94 -1.24 -4.40 2.52
C ALA A 94 -1.44 -5.68 1.69
N VAL A 95 -1.89 -5.49 0.45
CA VAL A 95 -2.04 -6.55 -0.53
C VAL A 95 -1.25 -6.18 -1.77
N LEU A 96 -0.42 -7.11 -2.26
CA LEU A 96 0.30 -6.95 -3.50
C LEU A 96 -0.43 -7.68 -4.63
N VAL A 97 -0.69 -6.97 -5.72
CA VAL A 97 -1.34 -7.50 -6.92
C VAL A 97 -0.51 -7.22 -8.17
N ARG A 98 -0.52 -8.15 -9.12
CA ARG A 98 0.14 -8.02 -10.41
C ARG A 98 -0.91 -7.73 -11.49
N PRO A 99 -0.81 -6.60 -12.21
CA PRO A 99 -1.57 -6.40 -13.44
C PRO A 99 -1.21 -7.45 -14.48
N GLU A 100 -2.22 -8.11 -15.04
CA GLU A 100 -2.11 -9.06 -16.15
C GLU A 100 -3.02 -8.60 -17.30
N PHE A 101 -2.85 -9.20 -18.49
CA PHE A 101 -3.59 -8.80 -19.69
C PHE A 101 -5.12 -8.88 -19.52
N LYS A 102 -5.62 -9.79 -18.66
CA LYS A 102 -7.05 -9.97 -18.36
C LYS A 102 -7.38 -9.80 -16.87
N GLY A 103 -6.81 -8.78 -16.22
CA GLY A 103 -7.22 -8.37 -14.88
C GLY A 103 -6.08 -8.24 -13.88
N LEU A 104 -6.41 -8.37 -12.59
CA LEU A 104 -5.47 -8.25 -11.48
C LEU A 104 -5.29 -9.61 -10.81
N ARG A 105 -4.04 -10.03 -10.62
CA ARG A 105 -3.73 -11.26 -9.92
C ARG A 105 -3.18 -10.98 -8.53
N LEU A 106 -3.83 -11.55 -7.51
CA LEU A 106 -3.34 -11.52 -6.14
C LEU A 106 -2.01 -12.29 -6.02
N ILE A 107 -1.01 -11.65 -5.42
CA ILE A 107 0.33 -12.23 -5.22
C ILE A 107 0.53 -12.66 -3.78
N GLY A 108 -0.03 -11.91 -2.83
CA GLY A 108 0.13 -12.18 -1.41
C GLY A 108 -0.28 -11.00 -0.54
N LYS A 109 -0.19 -11.21 0.76
CA LYS A 109 -0.39 -10.16 1.78
C LYS A 109 0.97 -9.67 2.25
N ALA A 110 1.04 -8.44 2.67
CA ALA A 110 2.21 -7.84 3.30
C ALA A 110 1.78 -7.16 4.59
N VAL A 111 2.60 -7.24 5.62
CA VAL A 111 2.43 -6.46 6.85
C VAL A 111 3.40 -5.29 6.79
N MET A 112 2.89 -4.07 6.95
CA MET A 112 3.69 -2.84 6.98
C MET A 112 4.55 -2.81 8.25
N GLU A 113 5.83 -2.45 8.12
CA GLU A 113 6.76 -2.29 9.25
C GLU A 113 6.99 -0.83 9.61
#